data_AF-A0A9E4YMC9-F1
#
_entry.id   AF-A0A9E4YMC9-F1
#
_cell.length_a   1.000
_cell.length_b   1.000
_cell.length_c   1.000
_cell.angle_alpha   90.00
_cell.angle_beta   90.00
_cell.angle_gamma   90.00
#
_symmetry.space_group_name_H-M   'P 1'
#
loop_
_entity.id
_entity.type
_entity.pdbx_description
1 polymer ?
#
loop_
_entity_poly.entity_id
_entity_poly.type
_entity_poly.pdbx_seq_one_letter_code
_entity_poly.pdbx_strand_id
1 'polypeptide(L)'
;MAIDQATWRRTRKLGLTAHNSEKAFPGYTLYTPMFGDGTAYLLDMEGNEVHSWDLPLPPGDYGYLLPNGNLFYNGKTPGQPGEFFPTFPIFSGGAIMEIDWDGNVVWEHRDPAHHHDGRRTASGGAVYLTIEEVPSELVPKVLGGRTGTEHDGKMWADRIVEVDADGEQVWEWRAVDHLDPQQDVILATDLRHEWTHGNTIVPLPGGDVIVSFRGI
;
A
#
# COMPACT_ATOMS: atom_id res chain seq x y z
N MET A 1 13.73 -3.61 36.68
CA MET A 1 12.53 -3.99 35.92
C MET A 1 11.72 -4.97 36.74
N ALA A 2 10.43 -4.71 36.94
CA ALA A 2 9.51 -5.65 37.57
C ALA A 2 9.16 -6.77 36.57
N ILE A 3 9.07 -8.02 37.03
CA ILE A 3 8.77 -9.17 36.17
C ILE A 3 7.28 -9.14 35.80
N ASP A 4 6.97 -9.10 34.50
CA ASP A 4 5.61 -9.23 33.95
C ASP A 4 4.97 -10.52 34.47
N GLN A 5 3.80 -10.44 35.12
CA GLN A 5 3.12 -11.58 35.75
C GLN A 5 2.30 -12.44 34.76
N ALA A 6 2.09 -11.99 33.53
CA ALA A 6 1.36 -12.75 32.52
C ALA A 6 2.24 -13.85 31.90
N THR A 7 2.10 -15.08 32.37
CA THR A 7 2.90 -16.26 31.93
C THR A 7 2.91 -16.47 30.43
N TRP A 8 1.81 -16.19 29.72
CA TRP A 8 1.71 -16.39 28.27
C TRP A 8 2.61 -15.44 27.46
N ARG A 9 2.81 -14.19 27.91
CA ARG A 9 3.70 -13.21 27.26
C ARG A 9 5.17 -13.61 27.41
N ARG A 10 5.53 -14.13 28.59
CA ARG A 10 6.89 -14.63 28.90
C ARG A 10 7.28 -15.87 28.10
N THR A 11 6.36 -16.82 27.88
CA THR A 11 6.68 -18.10 27.21
C THR A 11 6.65 -18.01 25.69
N ARG A 12 5.81 -17.14 25.11
CA ARG A 12 5.73 -16.99 23.66
C ARG A 12 6.71 -15.97 23.06
N LYS A 13 7.34 -15.11 23.88
CA LYS A 13 8.20 -14.00 23.41
C LYS A 13 7.51 -13.10 22.36
N LEU A 14 6.22 -12.81 22.57
CA LEU A 14 5.47 -11.89 21.70
C LEU A 14 5.63 -10.45 22.22
N GLY A 15 5.57 -9.47 21.33
CA GLY A 15 5.86 -8.07 21.64
C GLY A 15 7.36 -7.76 21.63
N LEU A 16 7.76 -6.65 22.25
CA LEU A 16 9.17 -6.27 22.35
C LEU A 16 9.96 -7.32 23.14
N THR A 17 10.95 -7.94 22.50
CA THR A 17 11.78 -8.98 23.11
C THR A 17 13.13 -8.47 23.61
N ALA A 18 13.66 -7.41 23.01
CA ALA A 18 14.89 -6.73 23.41
C ALA A 18 14.93 -5.31 22.84
N HIS A 19 15.49 -4.37 23.59
CA HIS A 19 15.76 -3.00 23.15
C HIS A 19 17.15 -2.58 23.64
N ASN A 20 17.98 -2.08 22.72
CA ASN A 20 19.26 -1.46 23.03
C ASN A 20 19.23 -0.02 22.52
N SER A 21 19.04 0.93 23.44
CA SER A 21 18.88 2.35 23.12
C SER A 21 20.11 3.02 22.52
N GLU A 22 21.31 2.43 22.67
CA GLU A 22 22.52 2.94 22.03
C GLU A 22 22.63 2.57 20.55
N LYS A 23 21.84 1.57 20.11
CA LYS A 23 21.87 1.04 18.73
C LYS A 23 20.56 1.24 17.99
N ALA A 24 19.45 1.34 18.71
CA ALA A 24 18.14 1.53 18.12
C ALA A 24 17.95 2.98 17.67
N PHE A 25 17.33 3.17 16.52
CA PHE A 25 16.87 4.50 16.10
C PHE A 25 15.67 4.90 16.98
N PRO A 26 15.71 6.05 17.67
CA PRO A 26 14.61 6.47 18.54
C PRO A 26 13.39 6.87 17.70
N GLY A 27 12.19 6.50 18.15
CA GLY A 27 10.95 6.89 17.50
C GLY A 27 9.76 6.07 17.95
N TYR A 28 8.77 5.97 17.07
CA TYR A 28 7.59 5.15 17.26
C TYR A 28 7.49 4.11 16.14
N THR A 29 6.87 2.98 16.45
CA THR A 29 6.53 1.96 15.45
C THR A 29 5.03 2.03 15.18
N LEU A 30 4.66 2.44 13.97
CA LEU A 30 3.29 2.33 13.46
C LEU A 30 3.15 1.00 12.72
N TYR A 31 2.08 0.25 12.97
CA TYR A 31 1.72 -0.89 12.13
C TYR A 31 0.22 -1.10 12.02
N THR A 32 -0.18 -1.65 10.86
CA THR A 32 -1.55 -2.01 10.48
C THR A 32 -1.58 -3.51 10.20
N PRO A 33 -2.28 -4.33 11.01
CA PRO A 33 -2.35 -5.76 10.75
C PRO A 33 -3.05 -6.03 9.41
N MET A 34 -2.35 -6.57 8.42
CA MET A 34 -2.84 -6.76 7.03
C MET A 34 -4.24 -7.43 6.94
N PHE A 35 -4.55 -8.35 7.86
CA PHE A 35 -5.85 -9.04 7.93
C PHE A 35 -6.65 -8.66 9.20
N GLY A 36 -6.36 -7.49 9.76
CA GLY A 36 -7.06 -6.91 10.89
C GLY A 36 -8.41 -6.30 10.51
N ASP A 37 -9.13 -5.84 11.53
CA ASP A 37 -10.45 -5.25 11.43
C ASP A 37 -10.47 -3.75 11.10
N GLY A 38 -9.30 -3.15 10.93
CA GLY A 38 -9.14 -1.69 10.78
C GLY A 38 -8.38 -1.05 11.94
N THR A 39 -7.98 -1.81 12.96
CA THR A 39 -7.17 -1.23 14.05
C THR A 39 -5.73 -0.94 13.62
N ALA A 40 -5.28 0.30 13.76
CA ALA A 40 -3.87 0.70 13.60
C ALA A 40 -3.24 1.01 14.96
N TYR A 41 -1.98 0.61 15.16
CA TYR A 41 -1.29 0.74 16.45
C TYR A 41 -0.03 1.58 16.34
N LEU A 42 0.17 2.47 17.31
CA LEU A 42 1.40 3.22 17.50
C LEU A 42 2.08 2.78 18.81
N LEU A 43 3.30 2.26 18.69
CA LEU A 43 4.07 1.77 19.83
C LEU A 43 5.28 2.67 20.12
N ASP A 44 5.60 2.85 21.41
CA ASP A 44 6.89 3.41 21.84
C ASP A 44 8.04 2.39 21.70
N MET A 45 9.26 2.82 22.05
CA MET A 45 10.48 2.00 21.97
C MET A 45 10.50 0.87 23.02
N GLU A 46 9.64 0.95 24.03
CA GLU A 46 9.43 -0.05 25.08
C GLU A 46 8.33 -1.05 24.70
N GLY A 47 7.71 -0.88 23.54
CA GLY A 47 6.66 -1.75 23.02
C GLY A 47 5.30 -1.53 23.69
N ASN A 48 5.11 -0.41 24.39
CA ASN A 48 3.81 -0.01 24.89
C ASN A 48 3.03 0.67 23.77
N GLU A 49 1.75 0.35 23.68
CA GLU A 49 0.82 1.11 22.86
C GLU A 49 0.66 2.51 23.46
N VAL A 50 1.01 3.52 22.68
CA VAL A 50 0.82 4.93 23.05
C VAL A 50 -0.42 5.53 22.41
N HIS A 51 -0.89 4.92 21.31
CA HIS A 51 -2.12 5.29 20.63
C HIS A 51 -2.60 4.17 19.71
N SER A 52 -3.89 4.18 19.42
CA SER A 52 -4.51 3.33 18.40
C SER A 52 -5.65 4.08 17.71
N TRP A 53 -5.89 3.72 16.45
CA TRP A 53 -7.02 4.20 15.67
C TRP A 53 -7.93 3.04 15.31
N ASP A 54 -9.22 3.20 15.53
CA ASP A 54 -10.27 2.31 15.05
C ASP A 54 -10.79 2.83 13.71
N LEU A 55 -10.35 2.23 12.59
CA LEU A 55 -10.60 2.75 11.26
C LEU A 55 -11.85 2.14 10.61
N PRO A 56 -12.53 2.88 9.71
CA PRO A 56 -13.78 2.43 9.10
C PRO A 56 -13.61 1.29 8.09
N LEU A 57 -12.38 0.98 7.68
CA LEU A 57 -12.05 -0.03 6.68
C LEU A 57 -10.89 -0.91 7.17
N PRO A 58 -10.83 -2.19 6.77
CA PRO A 58 -9.64 -3.03 6.98
C PRO A 58 -8.41 -2.48 6.25
N PRO A 59 -7.18 -2.85 6.66
CA PRO A 59 -5.97 -2.35 5.99
C PRO A 59 -5.84 -2.77 4.54
N GLY A 60 -5.57 -1.78 3.68
CA GLY A 60 -5.07 -1.95 2.31
C GLY A 60 -3.55 -1.82 2.32
N ASP A 61 -2.88 -2.66 3.11
CA ASP A 61 -1.43 -2.73 3.32
C ASP A 61 -0.81 -1.58 4.13
N TYR A 62 -0.55 -0.41 3.56
CA TYR A 62 0.31 0.60 4.21
C TYR A 62 -0.45 1.72 4.96
N GLY A 63 0.16 2.20 6.04
CA GLY A 63 -0.20 3.44 6.72
C GLY A 63 1.04 4.21 7.20
N TYR A 64 0.92 5.53 7.32
CA TYR A 64 2.02 6.44 7.63
C TYR A 64 1.61 7.47 8.68
N LEU A 65 2.47 7.68 9.68
CA LEU A 65 2.33 8.80 10.60
C LEU A 65 2.83 10.08 9.91
N LEU A 66 1.97 11.07 9.80
CA LEU A 66 2.26 12.36 9.18
C LEU A 66 2.92 13.32 10.20
N PRO A 67 3.66 14.35 9.73
CA PRO A 67 4.32 15.32 10.62
C PRO A 67 3.39 16.09 11.56
N ASN A 68 2.10 16.22 11.21
CA ASN A 68 1.07 16.85 12.04
C ASN A 68 0.50 15.90 13.13
N GLY A 69 0.94 14.64 13.18
CA GLY A 69 0.44 13.61 14.10
C GLY A 69 -0.75 12.80 13.55
N ASN A 70 -1.25 13.13 12.37
CA ASN A 70 -2.34 12.39 11.74
C ASN A 70 -1.84 11.06 11.14
N LEU A 71 -2.76 10.12 10.97
CA LEU A 71 -2.53 8.87 10.26
C LEU A 71 -2.95 9.03 8.79
N PHE A 72 -2.03 8.82 7.86
CA PHE A 72 -2.36 8.54 6.48
C PHE A 72 -2.57 7.03 6.32
N TYR A 73 -3.68 6.62 5.73
CA TYR A 73 -4.08 5.21 5.72
C TYR A 73 -4.64 4.80 4.37
N ASN A 74 -4.08 3.72 3.82
CA ASN A 74 -4.64 3.03 2.66
C ASN A 74 -5.59 1.94 3.18
N GLY A 75 -6.87 2.11 2.89
CA GLY A 75 -7.96 1.25 3.37
C GLY A 75 -8.50 0.36 2.26
N LYS A 76 -8.73 -0.91 2.61
CA LYS A 76 -9.34 -1.89 1.72
C LYS A 76 -10.84 -1.66 1.62
N THR A 77 -11.29 -1.13 0.50
CA THR A 77 -12.73 -0.98 0.26
C THR A 77 -13.35 -2.33 -0.08
N PRO A 78 -14.60 -2.59 0.31
CA PRO A 78 -15.33 -3.74 -0.18
C PRO A 78 -15.49 -3.62 -1.70
N GLY A 79 -14.65 -4.32 -2.46
CA GLY A 79 -14.78 -4.43 -3.91
C GLY A 79 -15.80 -5.51 -4.31
N GLN A 80 -16.26 -5.47 -5.56
CA GLN A 80 -16.94 -6.62 -6.15
C GLN A 80 -15.90 -7.70 -6.46
N PRO A 81 -16.00 -8.92 -5.89
CA PRO A 81 -15.11 -10.01 -6.25
C PRO A 81 -15.19 -10.29 -7.76
N GLY A 82 -14.11 -10.07 -8.49
CA GLY A 82 -13.98 -10.44 -9.91
C GLY A 82 -13.93 -9.33 -10.95
N GLU A 83 -13.82 -8.05 -10.58
CA GLU A 83 -13.69 -6.97 -11.59
C GLU A 83 -12.32 -6.92 -12.28
N PHE A 84 -11.23 -7.21 -11.55
CA PHE A 84 -9.87 -7.18 -12.10
C PHE A 84 -9.30 -8.57 -12.31
N PHE A 85 -8.83 -9.23 -11.25
CA PHE A 85 -8.33 -10.60 -11.32
C PHE A 85 -8.33 -11.26 -9.92
N PRO A 86 -8.28 -12.61 -9.82
CA PRO A 86 -8.57 -13.31 -8.56
C PRO A 86 -7.68 -12.97 -7.36
N THR A 87 -6.44 -12.55 -7.58
CA THR A 87 -5.47 -12.22 -6.53
C THR A 87 -5.51 -10.76 -6.09
N PHE A 88 -6.15 -9.87 -6.85
CA PHE A 88 -6.23 -8.44 -6.53
C PHE A 88 -6.73 -8.14 -5.10
N PRO A 89 -7.78 -8.84 -4.58
CA PRO A 89 -8.26 -8.58 -3.21
C PRO A 89 -7.24 -8.80 -2.09
N ILE A 90 -6.12 -9.49 -2.36
CA ILE A 90 -5.06 -9.73 -1.36
C ILE A 90 -4.38 -8.42 -0.99
N PHE A 91 -4.14 -7.56 -1.97
CA PHE A 91 -3.36 -6.31 -1.87
C PHE A 91 -4.15 -5.07 -2.31
N SER A 92 -5.47 -5.21 -2.48
CA SER A 92 -6.34 -4.10 -2.84
C SER A 92 -6.42 -3.08 -1.72
N GLY A 93 -6.33 -1.81 -2.09
CA GLY A 93 -6.78 -0.70 -1.28
C GLY A 93 -8.21 -0.33 -1.66
N GLY A 94 -8.36 0.86 -2.21
CA GLY A 94 -9.64 1.40 -2.64
C GLY A 94 -9.99 2.74 -2.01
N ALA A 95 -9.48 3.00 -0.81
CA ALA A 95 -9.64 4.25 -0.08
C ALA A 95 -8.29 4.74 0.42
N ILE A 96 -8.10 6.04 0.36
CA ILE A 96 -6.91 6.74 0.81
C ILE A 96 -7.40 7.83 1.75
N MET A 97 -6.99 7.78 3.01
CA MET A 97 -7.57 8.62 4.06
C MET A 97 -6.49 9.31 4.87
N GLU A 98 -6.78 10.54 5.32
CA GLU A 98 -6.08 11.18 6.44
C GLU A 98 -7.03 11.17 7.64
N ILE A 99 -6.56 10.61 8.75
CA ILE A 99 -7.29 10.47 10.01
C ILE A 99 -6.56 11.27 11.08
N ASP A 100 -7.27 12.13 11.79
CA ASP A 100 -6.69 12.91 12.88
C ASP A 100 -6.36 12.05 14.11
N TRP A 101 -5.71 12.65 15.11
CA TRP A 101 -5.35 11.96 16.34
C TRP A 101 -6.55 11.35 17.08
N ASP A 102 -7.72 12.00 17.00
CA ASP A 102 -8.93 11.57 17.70
C ASP A 102 -9.75 10.53 16.91
N GLY A 103 -9.29 10.14 15.71
CA GLY A 103 -9.94 9.12 14.89
C GLY A 103 -10.94 9.67 13.85
N ASN A 104 -10.99 10.98 13.65
CA ASN A 104 -11.87 11.57 12.64
C ASN A 104 -11.19 11.55 11.26
N VAL A 105 -11.93 11.13 10.23
CA VAL A 105 -11.48 11.28 8.84
C VAL A 105 -11.55 12.75 8.45
N VAL A 106 -10.40 13.34 8.13
CA VAL A 106 -10.28 14.77 7.76
C VAL A 106 -10.07 14.98 6.26
N TRP A 107 -9.68 13.92 5.54
CA TRP A 107 -9.60 13.89 4.08
C TRP A 107 -9.74 12.45 3.59
N GLU A 108 -10.38 12.27 2.43
CA GLU A 108 -10.58 10.96 1.82
C GLU A 108 -10.63 11.05 0.29
N HIS A 109 -9.98 10.10 -0.38
CA HIS A 109 -10.12 9.84 -1.80
C HIS A 109 -10.39 8.35 -2.04
N ARG A 110 -11.14 8.02 -3.10
CA ARG A 110 -11.48 6.63 -3.45
C ARG A 110 -11.17 6.33 -4.90
N ASP A 111 -10.49 5.21 -5.11
CA ASP A 111 -10.26 4.61 -6.42
C ASP A 111 -10.31 3.08 -6.24
N PRO A 112 -11.35 2.37 -6.72
CA PRO A 112 -11.48 0.92 -6.56
C PRO A 112 -10.29 0.11 -7.09
N ALA A 113 -9.52 0.65 -8.03
CA ALA A 113 -8.33 0.02 -8.59
C ALA A 113 -7.04 0.33 -7.81
N HIS A 114 -7.09 1.19 -6.78
CA HIS A 114 -5.97 1.47 -5.89
C HIS A 114 -5.49 0.19 -5.18
N HIS A 115 -4.18 0.01 -5.10
CA HIS A 115 -3.54 -1.09 -4.41
C HIS A 115 -2.28 -0.68 -3.66
N HIS A 116 -1.88 -1.50 -2.68
CA HIS A 116 -0.66 -1.38 -1.89
C HIS A 116 -0.46 0.00 -1.25
N ASP A 117 0.14 0.95 -1.97
CA ASP A 117 0.76 2.13 -1.40
C ASP A 117 0.22 3.42 -2.04
N GLY A 118 0.13 4.43 -1.18
CA GLY A 118 -0.31 5.78 -1.44
C GLY A 118 0.38 6.69 -0.44
N ARG A 119 0.69 7.92 -0.87
CA ARG A 119 1.42 8.89 -0.06
C ARG A 119 0.76 10.25 -0.14
N ARG A 120 0.70 10.94 1.00
CA ARG A 120 0.34 12.35 1.04
C ARG A 120 1.34 13.18 0.22
N THR A 121 0.83 14.14 -0.54
CA THR A 121 1.65 15.08 -1.30
C THR A 121 1.59 16.48 -0.70
N ALA A 122 2.53 17.34 -1.10
CA ALA A 122 2.59 18.73 -0.62
C ALA A 122 1.41 19.59 -1.10
N SER A 123 0.69 19.16 -2.15
CA SER A 123 -0.55 19.79 -2.62
C SER A 123 -1.74 19.55 -1.68
N GLY A 124 -1.58 18.74 -0.63
CA GLY A 124 -2.66 18.37 0.26
C GLY A 124 -3.58 17.28 -0.30
N GLY A 125 -3.15 16.61 -1.38
CA GLY A 125 -3.80 15.43 -1.96
C GLY A 125 -2.97 14.16 -1.74
N ALA A 126 -2.93 13.28 -2.72
CA ALA A 126 -2.16 12.04 -2.64
C ALA A 126 -1.63 11.59 -4.01
N VAL A 127 -0.48 10.93 -3.99
CA VAL A 127 0.04 10.16 -5.12
C VAL A 127 -0.01 8.68 -4.75
N TYR A 128 -0.53 7.83 -5.63
CA TYR A 128 -0.84 6.45 -5.29
C TYR A 128 -0.78 5.51 -6.49
N LEU A 129 -0.64 4.22 -6.18
CA LEU A 129 -0.66 3.13 -7.16
C LEU A 129 -2.10 2.70 -7.44
N THR A 130 -2.43 2.56 -8.71
CA THR A 130 -3.70 2.01 -9.21
C THR A 130 -3.42 1.14 -10.44
N ILE A 131 -4.38 0.37 -10.91
CA ILE A 131 -4.20 -0.46 -12.11
C ILE A 131 -5.08 -0.01 -13.27
N GLU A 132 -4.61 -0.29 -14.48
CA GLU A 132 -5.40 -0.18 -15.71
C GLU A 132 -5.27 -1.45 -16.55
N GLU A 133 -6.26 -1.71 -17.41
CA GLU A 133 -6.21 -2.83 -18.35
C GLU A 133 -5.16 -2.54 -19.44
N VAL A 134 -4.26 -3.49 -19.66
CA VAL A 134 -3.26 -3.43 -20.73
C VAL A 134 -3.99 -3.49 -22.07
N PRO A 135 -3.68 -2.59 -23.03
CA PRO A 135 -4.28 -2.66 -24.37
C PRO A 135 -4.10 -4.04 -24.99
N SER A 136 -5.17 -4.60 -25.55
CA SER A 136 -5.21 -5.98 -26.06
C SER A 136 -4.12 -6.31 -27.09
N GLU A 137 -3.66 -5.31 -27.84
CA GLU A 137 -2.58 -5.40 -28.82
C GLU A 137 -1.17 -5.46 -28.19
N LEU A 138 -1.04 -5.07 -26.92
CA LEU A 138 0.19 -5.11 -26.14
C LEU A 138 0.34 -6.43 -25.38
N VAL A 139 -0.77 -7.04 -24.92
CA VAL A 139 -0.81 -8.34 -24.23
C VAL A 139 0.08 -9.42 -24.88
N PRO A 140 -0.01 -9.73 -26.19
CA PRO A 140 0.83 -10.77 -26.80
C PRO A 140 2.31 -10.39 -26.91
N LYS A 141 2.68 -9.12 -26.66
CA LYS A 141 4.06 -8.64 -26.70
C LYS A 141 4.75 -8.72 -25.34
N VAL A 142 3.99 -8.78 -24.24
CA VAL A 142 4.55 -8.88 -22.87
C VAL A 142 5.27 -10.21 -22.72
N LEU A 143 6.57 -10.17 -22.43
CA LEU A 143 7.38 -11.37 -22.24
C LEU A 143 7.36 -11.84 -20.78
N GLY A 144 7.73 -13.11 -20.58
CA GLY A 144 7.86 -13.70 -19.25
C GLY A 144 6.54 -14.16 -18.63
N GLY A 145 6.58 -14.48 -17.34
CA GLY A 145 5.46 -15.08 -16.62
C GLY A 145 4.99 -16.42 -17.20
N ARG A 146 3.97 -17.01 -16.57
CA ARG A 146 3.38 -18.29 -17.01
C ARG A 146 2.33 -18.06 -18.09
N THR A 147 2.61 -18.48 -19.33
CA THR A 147 1.66 -18.39 -20.46
C THR A 147 0.31 -19.04 -20.13
N GLY A 148 -0.79 -18.40 -20.51
CA GLY A 148 -2.15 -18.91 -20.29
C GLY A 148 -2.69 -18.64 -18.88
N THR A 149 -2.05 -17.73 -18.13
CA THR A 149 -2.48 -17.30 -16.79
C THR A 149 -2.97 -15.85 -16.74
N GLU A 150 -3.12 -15.23 -17.91
CA GLU A 150 -3.93 -14.03 -18.13
C GLU A 150 -5.37 -14.29 -17.62
N HIS A 151 -6.03 -13.25 -17.12
CA HIS A 151 -7.41 -13.38 -16.65
C HIS A 151 -8.36 -13.12 -17.82
N ASP A 152 -9.00 -14.16 -18.34
CA ASP A 152 -9.88 -14.11 -19.52
C ASP A 152 -9.23 -13.43 -20.75
N GLY A 153 -7.93 -13.65 -20.92
CA GLY A 153 -7.13 -13.07 -22.00
C GLY A 153 -6.70 -11.61 -21.77
N LYS A 154 -6.99 -11.05 -20.59
CA LYS A 154 -6.63 -9.69 -20.17
C LYS A 154 -5.44 -9.70 -19.21
N MET A 155 -4.75 -8.57 -19.20
CA MET A 155 -3.68 -8.25 -18.26
C MET A 155 -3.91 -6.85 -17.70
N TRP A 156 -3.40 -6.59 -16.50
CA TRP A 156 -3.38 -5.27 -15.88
C TRP A 156 -1.95 -4.77 -15.72
N ALA A 157 -1.78 -3.46 -15.70
CA ALA A 157 -0.50 -2.82 -15.41
C ALA A 157 -0.70 -1.62 -14.49
N ASP A 158 0.37 -1.23 -13.82
CA ASP A 158 0.35 -0.10 -12.91
C ASP A 158 0.13 1.21 -13.66
N ARG A 159 -0.73 2.02 -13.07
CA ARG A 159 -0.88 3.44 -13.32
C ARG A 159 -0.64 4.15 -12.00
N ILE A 160 0.08 5.26 -12.06
CA ILE A 160 0.31 6.13 -10.91
C ILE A 160 -0.57 7.35 -11.13
N VAL A 161 -1.30 7.75 -10.10
CA VAL A 161 -2.16 8.93 -10.14
C VAL A 161 -1.77 9.85 -9.00
N GLU A 162 -1.70 11.15 -9.29
CA GLU A 162 -1.71 12.20 -8.27
C GLU A 162 -3.03 12.96 -8.33
N VAL A 163 -3.67 13.09 -7.16
CA VAL A 163 -4.80 13.99 -6.94
C VAL A 163 -4.40 15.14 -6.03
N ASP A 164 -5.06 16.28 -6.18
CA ASP A 164 -4.91 17.42 -5.27
C ASP A 164 -5.80 17.28 -4.01
N ALA A 165 -5.87 18.33 -3.20
CA ALA A 165 -6.64 18.35 -1.96
C ALA A 165 -8.16 18.21 -2.17
N ASP A 166 -8.66 18.62 -3.33
CA ASP A 166 -10.07 18.50 -3.70
C ASP A 166 -10.39 17.13 -4.31
N GLY A 167 -9.37 16.30 -4.53
CA GLY A 167 -9.48 14.96 -5.12
C GLY A 167 -9.45 14.97 -6.65
N GLU A 168 -9.12 16.10 -7.26
CA GLU A 168 -9.02 16.22 -8.71
C GLU A 168 -7.68 15.67 -9.19
N GLN A 169 -7.70 14.85 -10.25
CA GLN A 169 -6.49 14.30 -10.84
C GLN A 169 -5.67 15.41 -11.50
N VAL A 170 -4.44 15.60 -11.03
CA VAL A 170 -3.51 16.63 -11.52
C VAL A 170 -2.34 16.05 -12.31
N TRP A 171 -2.04 14.76 -12.14
CA TRP A 171 -0.98 14.08 -12.86
C TRP A 171 -1.23 12.58 -12.95
N GLU A 172 -0.67 11.95 -13.98
CA GLU A 172 -0.64 10.50 -14.11
C GLU A 172 0.64 10.01 -14.80
N TRP A 173 0.96 8.75 -14.55
CA TRP A 173 1.93 7.98 -15.30
C TRP A 173 1.37 6.58 -15.55
N ARG A 174 1.57 6.05 -16.74
CA ARG A 174 0.97 4.79 -17.20
C ARG A 174 2.07 3.84 -17.64
N ALA A 175 2.16 2.66 -17.02
CA ALA A 175 3.17 1.67 -17.38
C ALA A 175 3.12 1.32 -18.88
N VAL A 176 1.91 1.24 -19.45
CA VAL A 176 1.70 0.91 -20.86
C VAL A 176 2.26 1.93 -21.83
N ASP A 177 2.48 3.18 -21.40
CA ASP A 177 3.04 4.25 -22.22
C ASP A 177 4.56 4.39 -22.07
N HIS A 178 5.13 3.88 -20.97
CA HIS A 178 6.51 4.17 -20.55
C HIS A 178 7.42 2.95 -20.42
N LEU A 179 6.87 1.74 -20.31
CA LEU A 179 7.63 0.50 -20.21
C LEU A 179 7.64 -0.26 -21.54
N ASP A 180 8.68 -1.05 -21.76
CA ASP A 180 8.85 -1.91 -22.93
C ASP A 180 8.50 -3.36 -22.56
N PRO A 181 7.42 -3.95 -23.11
CA PRO A 181 7.01 -5.33 -22.81
C PRO A 181 8.06 -6.41 -23.12
N GLN A 182 9.10 -6.08 -23.88
CA GLN A 182 10.20 -6.97 -24.20
C GLN A 182 11.43 -6.80 -23.30
N GLN A 183 11.55 -5.68 -22.58
CA GLN A 183 12.68 -5.41 -21.66
C GLN A 183 12.25 -5.53 -20.20
N ASP A 184 11.06 -5.04 -19.88
CA ASP A 184 10.43 -5.10 -18.57
C ASP A 184 9.69 -6.44 -18.46
N VAL A 185 10.48 -7.51 -18.34
CA VAL A 185 10.01 -8.90 -18.50
C VAL A 185 9.46 -9.45 -17.18
N ILE A 186 8.24 -9.99 -17.22
CA ILE A 186 7.63 -10.62 -16.05
C ILE A 186 8.51 -11.79 -15.56
N LEU A 187 8.78 -11.85 -14.26
CA LEU A 187 9.49 -12.99 -13.66
C LEU A 187 8.85 -14.33 -14.06
N ALA A 188 9.66 -15.30 -14.49
CA ALA A 188 9.17 -16.55 -15.09
C ALA A 188 8.23 -17.38 -14.18
N THR A 189 8.27 -17.16 -12.86
CA THR A 189 7.42 -17.85 -11.89
C THR A 189 6.07 -17.18 -11.69
N ASP A 190 5.91 -15.93 -12.10
CA ASP A 190 4.73 -15.12 -11.82
C ASP A 190 3.62 -15.34 -12.86
N LEU A 191 2.40 -14.98 -12.48
CA LEU A 191 1.22 -15.11 -13.32
C LEU A 191 1.11 -13.89 -14.23
N ARG A 192 0.41 -14.05 -15.36
CA ARG A 192 0.27 -13.01 -16.39
C ARG A 192 -1.02 -12.19 -16.25
N HIS A 193 -1.77 -12.32 -15.16
CA HIS A 193 -2.88 -11.40 -14.92
C HIS A 193 -2.40 -9.96 -14.71
N GLU A 194 -1.14 -9.75 -14.33
CA GLU A 194 -0.56 -8.42 -14.11
C GLU A 194 0.86 -8.36 -14.64
N TRP A 195 1.25 -7.23 -15.23
CA TRP A 195 2.56 -7.05 -15.84
C TRP A 195 3.60 -6.52 -14.84
N THR A 196 3.32 -5.43 -14.13
CA THR A 196 4.33 -4.65 -13.40
C THR A 196 4.33 -4.91 -11.89
N HIS A 197 3.15 -4.90 -11.26
CA HIS A 197 2.95 -5.11 -9.83
C HIS A 197 3.78 -4.18 -8.93
N GLY A 198 3.41 -2.90 -8.92
CA GLY A 198 3.93 -1.90 -7.99
C GLY A 198 3.47 -2.18 -6.56
N ASN A 199 4.40 -2.09 -5.61
CA ASN A 199 4.09 -2.33 -4.19
C ASN A 199 4.60 -1.26 -3.23
N THR A 200 5.25 -0.22 -3.73
CA THR A 200 5.72 0.93 -2.95
C THR A 200 5.87 2.13 -3.85
N ILE A 201 5.44 3.29 -3.36
CA ILE A 201 5.58 4.58 -4.03
C ILE A 201 6.15 5.61 -3.04
N VAL A 202 7.11 6.40 -3.50
CA VAL A 202 7.75 7.45 -2.70
C VAL A 202 7.86 8.74 -3.52
N PRO A 203 7.09 9.79 -3.20
CA PRO A 203 7.34 11.11 -3.77
C PRO A 203 8.67 11.67 -3.26
N LEU A 204 9.42 12.31 -4.14
CA LEU A 204 10.70 12.92 -3.86
C LEU A 204 10.61 14.45 -3.83
N PRO A 205 11.57 15.13 -3.16
CA PRO A 205 11.75 16.57 -3.33
C PRO A 205 11.99 16.91 -4.81
N GLY A 206 11.20 17.84 -5.36
CA GLY A 206 11.31 18.27 -6.75
C GLY A 206 10.20 17.78 -7.69
N GLY A 207 9.31 16.90 -7.21
CA GLY A 207 8.14 16.41 -7.97
C GLY A 207 8.35 15.07 -8.66
N ASP A 208 9.54 14.48 -8.54
CA ASP A 208 9.79 13.10 -9.00
C ASP A 208 9.15 12.07 -8.06
N VAL A 209 8.96 10.86 -8.57
CA VAL A 209 8.43 9.72 -7.83
C VAL A 209 9.32 8.50 -8.05
N ILE A 210 9.64 7.77 -6.98
CA ILE A 210 10.25 6.43 -7.07
C ILE A 210 9.15 5.39 -6.84
N VAL A 211 9.12 4.39 -7.71
CA VAL A 211 8.25 3.22 -7.58
C VAL A 211 9.07 1.94 -7.61
N SER A 212 8.66 0.99 -6.79
CA SER A 212 9.19 -0.38 -6.79
C SER A 212 8.19 -1.31 -7.46
N PHE A 213 8.53 -1.79 -8.65
CA PHE A 213 7.81 -2.86 -9.33
C PHE A 213 8.39 -4.21 -8.91
N ARG A 214 7.54 -5.11 -8.42
CA ARG A 214 7.94 -6.45 -7.99
C ARG A 214 8.06 -7.41 -9.19
N GLY A 215 7.27 -7.17 -10.24
CA GLY A 215 7.07 -8.11 -11.33
C GLY A 215 8.11 -8.07 -12.44
N ILE A 216 8.92 -7.00 -12.52
CA ILE A 216 9.84 -6.67 -13.62
C ILE A 216 11.17 -6.10 -13.14
#